data_AF-A0A317EGR9-F1
#
_entry.id   AF-A0A317EGR9-F1
#
_cell.length_a   1.000
_cell.length_b   1.000
_cell.length_c   1.000
_cell.angle_alpha   90.00
_cell.angle_beta   90.00
_cell.angle_gamma   90.00
#
_symmetry.space_group_name_H-M   'P 1'
#
loop_
_entity.id
_entity.type
_entity.pdbx_description
1 polymer ?
#
loop_
_entity_poly.entity_id
_entity_poly.type
_entity_poly.pdbx_seq_one_letter_code
_entity_poly.pdbx_strand_id
1 'polypeptide(L)'
;MLRTAALTMTLALLHAATAAPALAERAQDGQARPRYNTELPPDVRENIRVYLRRTLPPMWWYEDPQPSAVGYDVTIHIPDGWQGSPGTALLNFCPRPSDPVWHKLRQIDLQAKQYSVAGAVVTCRPR
;
A
#
# COMPACT_ATOMS: atom_id res chain seq x y z
N MET A 1 8.25 0.25 83.95
CA MET A 1 8.08 1.71 83.78
C MET A 1 9.34 2.28 83.13
N LEU A 2 9.26 2.74 81.88
CA LEU A 2 10.10 3.78 81.21
C LEU A 2 9.68 3.79 79.73
N ARG A 3 8.71 4.61 79.33
CA ARG A 3 8.84 5.98 78.73
C ARG A 3 9.38 5.98 77.29
N THR A 4 8.42 6.13 76.37
CA THR A 4 8.41 6.84 75.07
C THR A 4 9.61 7.74 74.74
N ALA A 5 10.12 7.68 73.50
CA ALA A 5 9.82 8.66 72.43
C ALA A 5 10.77 8.56 71.20
N ALA A 6 10.14 8.57 70.02
CA ALA A 6 10.45 9.33 68.79
C ALA A 6 11.79 9.15 68.02
N LEU A 7 11.58 8.72 66.75
CA LEU A 7 12.10 9.24 65.47
C LEU A 7 13.61 9.44 65.28
N THR A 8 14.16 8.78 64.26
CA THR A 8 15.04 9.45 63.28
C THR A 8 15.03 8.69 61.95
N MET A 9 14.71 9.46 60.91
CA MET A 9 14.61 9.11 59.51
C MET A 9 15.99 9.28 58.88
N THR A 10 16.52 8.27 58.19
CA THR A 10 17.60 8.48 57.20
C THR A 10 17.38 7.62 55.97
N LEU A 11 16.97 8.33 54.93
CA LEU A 11 16.86 7.97 53.54
C LEU A 11 18.26 7.69 52.97
N ALA A 12 18.48 6.52 52.37
CA ALA A 12 19.64 6.26 51.52
C ALA A 12 19.16 5.90 50.11
N LEU A 13 19.27 6.88 49.21
CA LEU A 13 19.20 6.70 47.78
C LEU A 13 20.35 5.81 47.28
N LEU A 14 20.23 5.34 46.03
CA LEU A 14 21.23 4.82 45.07
C LEU A 14 20.89 3.39 44.60
N HIS A 15 20.85 3.02 43.31
CA HIS A 15 21.00 3.70 42.02
C HIS A 15 20.46 2.77 40.91
N ALA A 16 19.87 3.37 39.88
CA ALA A 16 19.84 2.96 38.46
C ALA A 16 19.60 1.48 38.08
N ALA A 17 18.39 1.21 37.59
CA ALA A 17 18.20 0.31 36.45
C ALA A 17 17.27 1.00 35.44
N THR A 18 17.84 1.92 34.66
CA THR A 18 17.22 2.42 33.44
C THR A 18 17.26 1.32 32.40
N ALA A 19 16.33 0.37 32.48
CA ALA A 19 15.97 -0.45 31.34
C ALA A 19 14.88 0.30 30.57
N ALA A 20 15.23 0.69 29.34
CA ALA A 20 14.42 1.45 28.40
C ALA A 20 12.98 0.92 28.29
N PRO A 21 12.01 1.77 27.92
CA PRO A 21 10.68 1.29 27.59
C PRO A 21 10.83 0.37 26.38
N ALA A 22 10.61 -0.93 26.57
CA ALA A 22 10.22 -1.79 25.47
C ALA A 22 8.81 -1.33 25.06
N LEU A 23 8.76 -0.28 24.24
CA LEU A 23 7.72 -0.11 23.25
C LEU A 23 7.74 -1.40 22.44
N ALA A 24 6.96 -2.37 22.88
CA ALA A 24 6.40 -3.36 21.98
C ALA A 24 5.47 -2.56 21.06
N GLU A 25 6.05 -1.86 20.08
CA GLU A 25 5.41 -1.64 18.80
C GLU A 25 5.11 -3.04 18.28
N ARG A 26 3.93 -3.54 18.65
CA ARG A 26 3.17 -4.35 17.74
C ARG A 26 3.12 -3.50 16.48
N ALA A 27 3.94 -3.87 15.50
CA ALA A 27 3.63 -3.65 14.11
C ALA A 27 2.29 -4.35 13.86
N GLN A 28 1.21 -3.71 14.32
CA GLN A 28 -0.02 -3.73 13.59
C GLN A 28 0.37 -3.07 12.29
N ASP A 29 0.74 -3.89 11.31
CA ASP A 29 0.40 -3.65 9.91
C ASP A 29 -1.13 -3.55 9.85
N GLY A 30 -1.65 -2.48 10.46
CA GLY A 30 -2.90 -1.89 10.07
C GLY A 30 -2.60 -1.37 8.69
N GLN A 31 -2.82 -2.23 7.69
CA GLN A 31 -3.28 -1.76 6.40
C GLN A 31 -4.46 -0.84 6.72
N ALA A 32 -4.18 0.46 6.86
CA ALA A 32 -5.20 1.47 6.82
C ALA A 32 -5.89 1.20 5.50
N ARG A 33 -7.10 0.63 5.56
CA ARG A 33 -7.92 0.44 4.37
C ARG A 33 -7.92 1.80 3.68
N PRO A 34 -7.43 1.91 2.43
CA PRO A 34 -7.36 3.19 1.76
C PRO A 34 -8.75 3.83 1.86
N ARG A 35 -8.83 5.10 2.27
CA ARG A 35 -10.06 5.85 2.06
C ARG A 35 -10.25 5.95 0.55
N TYR A 36 -11.07 5.06 0.03
CA TYR A 36 -11.48 5.04 -1.36
C TYR A 36 -12.13 6.38 -1.70
N ASN A 37 -11.56 7.11 -2.64
CA ASN A 37 -12.27 8.24 -3.21
C ASN A 37 -13.31 7.69 -4.18
N THR A 38 -14.51 7.45 -3.69
CA THR A 38 -15.65 6.99 -4.49
C THR A 38 -16.19 8.08 -5.44
N GLU A 39 -15.66 9.30 -5.40
CA GLU A 39 -16.15 10.44 -6.19
C GLU A 39 -15.62 10.47 -7.64
N LEU A 40 -14.73 9.54 -8.03
CA LEU A 40 -14.30 9.45 -9.43
C LEU A 40 -15.44 8.94 -10.33
N PRO A 41 -15.75 9.63 -11.44
CA PRO A 41 -16.92 9.29 -12.22
C PRO A 41 -16.78 7.95 -12.99
N PRO A 42 -17.90 7.26 -13.30
CA PRO A 42 -17.89 5.93 -13.92
C PRO A 42 -17.19 5.86 -15.29
N ASP A 43 -17.13 6.99 -16.00
CA ASP A 43 -16.42 7.16 -17.27
C ASP A 43 -14.92 6.87 -17.13
N VAL A 44 -14.29 7.26 -16.00
CA VAL A 44 -12.86 7.02 -15.75
C VAL A 44 -12.56 5.52 -15.66
N ARG A 45 -13.39 4.77 -14.92
CA ARG A 45 -13.24 3.32 -14.81
C ARG A 45 -13.37 2.64 -16.18
N GLU A 46 -14.36 3.03 -16.96
CA GLU A 46 -14.55 2.46 -18.30
C GLU A 46 -13.38 2.80 -19.23
N ASN A 47 -12.85 4.02 -19.17
CA ASN A 47 -11.66 4.40 -19.94
C ASN A 47 -10.45 3.52 -19.60
N ILE A 48 -10.22 3.22 -18.32
CA ILE A 48 -9.16 2.30 -17.89
C ILE A 48 -9.39 0.90 -18.46
N ARG A 49 -10.61 0.36 -18.38
CA ARG A 49 -10.95 -0.96 -18.96
C ARG A 49 -10.73 -1.00 -20.47
N VAL A 50 -11.15 0.03 -21.19
CA VAL A 50 -11.00 0.11 -22.65
C VAL A 50 -9.51 0.22 -23.03
N TYR A 51 -8.72 0.98 -22.27
CA TYR A 51 -7.27 1.02 -22.45
C TYR A 51 -6.63 -0.36 -22.24
N LEU A 52 -6.86 -1.00 -21.10
CA LEU A 52 -6.24 -2.28 -20.76
C LEU A 52 -6.62 -3.40 -21.72
N ARG A 53 -7.88 -3.46 -22.18
CA ARG A 53 -8.32 -4.43 -23.20
C ARG A 53 -7.56 -4.31 -24.52
N ARG A 54 -7.09 -3.12 -24.88
CA ARG A 54 -6.34 -2.87 -26.12
C ARG A 54 -4.83 -3.07 -25.95
N THR A 55 -4.32 -2.89 -24.73
CA THR A 55 -2.89 -2.84 -24.45
C THR A 55 -2.34 -4.17 -23.94
N LEU A 56 -3.12 -4.94 -23.18
CA LEU A 56 -2.63 -6.17 -22.58
C LEU A 56 -2.38 -7.25 -23.64
N PRO A 57 -1.30 -8.05 -23.51
CA PRO A 57 -1.05 -9.18 -24.39
C PRO A 57 -2.15 -10.25 -24.28
N PRO A 58 -2.26 -11.15 -25.28
CA PRO A 58 -3.13 -12.32 -25.18
C PRO A 58 -2.85 -13.12 -23.89
N MET A 59 -3.89 -13.71 -23.31
CA MET A 59 -3.86 -14.50 -22.07
C MET A 59 -3.61 -13.73 -20.77
N TRP A 60 -3.12 -12.48 -20.84
CA TRP A 60 -3.10 -11.59 -19.69
C TRP A 60 -4.52 -11.07 -19.48
N TRP A 61 -4.91 -10.95 -18.21
CA TRP A 61 -6.23 -10.43 -17.86
C TRP A 61 -6.13 -9.57 -16.62
N TYR A 62 -7.19 -8.84 -16.32
CA TYR A 62 -7.20 -7.90 -15.21
C TYR A 62 -8.50 -7.98 -14.43
N GLU A 63 -8.43 -7.72 -13.13
CA GLU A 63 -9.62 -7.52 -12.29
C GLU A 63 -10.18 -6.12 -12.53
N ASP A 64 -11.46 -5.92 -12.22
CA ASP A 64 -12.08 -4.61 -12.41
C ASP A 64 -11.31 -3.51 -11.65
N PRO A 65 -10.99 -2.35 -12.27
CA PRO A 65 -10.24 -1.29 -11.60
C PRO A 65 -10.93 -0.84 -10.32
N GLN A 66 -10.27 -0.97 -9.17
CA GLN A 66 -10.81 -0.51 -7.90
C GLN A 66 -10.43 0.96 -7.70
N PRO A 67 -11.32 1.82 -7.19
CA PRO A 67 -10.93 3.19 -6.86
C PRO A 67 -9.84 3.14 -5.78
N SER A 68 -9.08 4.22 -5.59
CA SER A 68 -8.16 4.37 -4.47
C SER A 68 -8.18 5.83 -3.97
N ALA A 69 -7.32 6.18 -3.02
CA ALA A 69 -7.29 7.56 -2.49
C ALA A 69 -6.87 8.60 -3.54
N VAL A 70 -6.10 8.17 -4.55
CA VAL A 70 -5.44 9.07 -5.52
C VAL A 70 -5.74 8.73 -6.99
N GLY A 71 -6.49 7.67 -7.25
CA GLY A 71 -6.77 7.19 -8.60
C GLY A 71 -7.47 5.83 -8.60
N TYR A 72 -6.90 4.86 -9.32
CA TYR A 72 -7.38 3.49 -9.37
C TYR A 72 -6.25 2.48 -9.19
N ASP A 73 -6.57 1.37 -8.54
CA ASP A 73 -5.72 0.20 -8.39
C ASP A 73 -6.25 -0.90 -9.33
N VAL A 74 -5.36 -1.54 -10.08
CA VAL A 74 -5.72 -2.60 -11.03
C VAL A 74 -4.84 -3.81 -10.84
N THR A 75 -5.46 -4.93 -10.51
CA THR A 75 -4.79 -6.23 -10.46
C THR A 75 -4.67 -6.81 -11.88
N ILE A 76 -3.44 -7.05 -12.34
CA ILE A 76 -3.11 -7.69 -13.61
C ILE A 76 -2.64 -9.12 -13.33
N HIS A 77 -3.25 -10.10 -13.99
CA HIS A 77 -2.89 -11.51 -13.92
C HIS A 77 -1.96 -11.87 -15.07
N ILE A 78 -0.81 -12.40 -14.70
CA ILE A 78 0.24 -12.84 -15.62
C ILE A 78 0.08 -14.35 -15.82
N PRO A 79 0.04 -14.87 -17.06
CA PRO A 79 -0.14 -16.29 -17.31
C PRO A 79 1.01 -17.13 -16.77
N ASP A 80 0.69 -18.36 -16.35
CA ASP A 80 1.67 -19.32 -15.87
C ASP A 80 2.73 -19.61 -16.94
N GLY A 81 3.97 -19.80 -16.51
CA GLY A 81 5.09 -20.07 -17.41
C GLY A 81 5.61 -18.85 -18.18
N TRP A 82 5.01 -17.66 -18.03
CA TRP A 82 5.61 -16.42 -18.53
C TRP A 82 6.95 -16.16 -17.83
N GLN A 83 7.95 -15.76 -18.62
CA GLN A 83 9.30 -15.46 -18.15
C GLN A 83 9.56 -13.96 -18.23
N GLY A 84 10.07 -13.37 -17.14
CA GLY A 84 10.46 -11.96 -17.08
C GLY A 84 10.24 -11.35 -15.70
N SER A 85 10.51 -10.04 -15.59
CA SER A 85 10.23 -9.26 -14.38
C SER A 85 8.82 -8.66 -14.46
N PRO A 86 7.88 -9.03 -13.58
CA PRO A 86 6.52 -8.49 -13.57
C PRO A 86 6.48 -6.96 -13.53
N GLY A 87 7.31 -6.33 -12.69
CA GLY A 87 7.37 -4.87 -12.60
C GLY A 87 7.81 -4.22 -13.91
N THR A 88 8.79 -4.81 -14.60
CA THR A 88 9.23 -4.30 -15.92
C THR A 88 8.14 -4.44 -16.97
N ALA A 89 7.41 -5.56 -16.96
CA ALA A 89 6.29 -5.76 -17.88
C ALA A 89 5.17 -4.73 -17.61
N LEU A 90 4.81 -4.51 -16.35
CA LEU A 90 3.77 -3.55 -15.98
C LEU A 90 4.13 -2.10 -16.33
N LEU A 91 5.40 -1.71 -16.22
CA LEU A 91 5.85 -0.39 -16.68
C LEU A 91 5.53 -0.13 -18.16
N ASN A 92 5.61 -1.17 -19.01
CA ASN A 92 5.28 -1.05 -20.43
C ASN A 92 3.77 -0.90 -20.68
N PHE A 93 2.92 -1.18 -19.69
CA PHE A 93 1.48 -0.97 -19.79
C PHE A 93 1.02 0.35 -19.21
N CYS A 94 1.91 1.15 -18.62
CA CYS A 94 1.56 2.51 -18.21
C CYS A 94 1.09 3.35 -19.42
N PRO A 95 -0.09 3.99 -19.33
CA PRO A 95 -0.54 4.86 -20.41
C PRO A 95 0.41 6.02 -20.64
N ARG A 96 0.62 6.38 -21.90
CA ARG A 96 1.41 7.57 -22.26
C ARG A 96 0.77 8.83 -21.67
N PRO A 97 1.52 9.89 -21.34
CA PRO A 97 0.95 11.12 -20.76
C PRO A 97 -0.16 11.75 -21.62
N SER A 98 -0.12 11.57 -22.94
CA SER A 98 -1.13 12.07 -23.88
C SER A 98 -2.36 11.17 -24.04
N ASP A 99 -2.41 10.02 -23.36
CA ASP A 99 -3.53 9.08 -23.49
C ASP A 99 -4.81 9.63 -22.82
N PRO A 100 -5.99 9.52 -23.47
CA PRO A 100 -7.24 10.03 -22.93
C PRO A 100 -7.66 9.38 -21.60
N VAL A 101 -7.08 8.23 -21.22
CA VAL A 101 -7.33 7.60 -19.92
C VAL A 101 -6.99 8.52 -18.74
N TRP A 102 -6.10 9.50 -18.93
CA TRP A 102 -5.73 10.48 -17.90
C TRP A 102 -6.77 11.57 -17.65
N HIS A 103 -7.85 11.63 -18.43
CA HIS A 103 -8.90 12.61 -18.21
C HIS A 103 -9.51 12.45 -16.82
N LYS A 104 -9.36 13.47 -15.96
CA LYS A 104 -9.77 13.48 -14.53
C LYS A 104 -9.07 12.43 -13.65
N LEU A 105 -7.98 11.82 -14.13
CA LEU A 105 -7.24 10.78 -13.43
C LEU A 105 -5.80 11.20 -13.18
N ARG A 106 -5.32 11.02 -11.95
CA ARG A 106 -3.96 11.43 -11.56
C ARG A 106 -2.97 10.28 -11.47
N GLN A 107 -3.48 9.08 -11.22
CA GLN A 107 -2.67 7.90 -10.93
C GLN A 107 -3.43 6.62 -11.30
N ILE A 108 -2.69 5.63 -11.81
CA ILE A 108 -3.14 4.24 -11.88
C ILE A 108 -2.05 3.38 -11.26
N ASP A 109 -2.38 2.56 -10.28
CA ASP A 109 -1.48 1.56 -9.72
C ASP A 109 -1.78 0.21 -10.38
N LEU A 110 -0.81 -0.34 -11.09
CA LEU A 110 -0.87 -1.68 -11.68
C LEU A 110 -0.19 -2.66 -10.75
N GLN A 111 -0.90 -3.70 -10.32
CA GLN A 111 -0.38 -4.74 -9.44
C GLN A 111 -0.33 -6.08 -10.16
N ALA A 112 0.83 -6.71 -10.22
CA ALA A 112 0.97 -8.05 -10.79
C ALA A 112 0.51 -9.08 -9.77
N LYS A 113 -0.50 -9.87 -10.11
CA LYS A 113 -0.92 -11.01 -9.28
C LYS A 113 -0.15 -12.24 -9.70
N GLN A 114 0.68 -12.73 -8.78
CA GLN A 114 1.19 -14.11 -8.80
C GLN A 114 0.66 -14.81 -7.55
N TYR A 115 0.23 -16.07 -7.71
CA TYR A 115 -0.52 -16.83 -6.71
C TYR A 115 0.21 -17.05 -5.36
N SER A 116 1.46 -16.62 -5.19
CA SER A 116 2.28 -16.94 -4.01
C SER A 116 3.23 -15.85 -3.51
N VAL A 117 3.34 -14.68 -4.15
CA VAL A 117 4.30 -13.64 -3.75
C VAL A 117 3.63 -12.27 -3.82
N ALA A 118 3.93 -11.39 -2.85
CA ALA A 118 3.49 -10.01 -2.87
C ALA A 118 3.81 -9.39 -4.24
N GLY A 119 2.76 -9.06 -4.98
CA GLY A 119 2.83 -8.67 -6.37
C GLY A 119 3.68 -7.42 -6.60
N ALA A 120 4.39 -7.36 -7.73
CA ALA A 120 5.04 -6.13 -8.15
C ALA A 120 3.97 -5.05 -8.38
N VAL A 121 4.14 -3.88 -7.79
CA VAL A 121 3.26 -2.72 -7.99
C VAL A 121 4.02 -1.66 -8.78
N VAL A 122 3.38 -1.14 -9.82
CA VAL A 122 3.88 -0.04 -10.65
C VAL A 122 2.88 1.10 -10.61
N THR A 123 3.35 2.28 -10.25
CA THR A 123 2.54 3.49 -10.25
C THR A 123 2.72 4.30 -11.52
N CYS A 124 1.68 4.36 -12.34
CA CYS A 124 1.62 5.15 -13.57
C CYS A 124 1.07 6.55 -13.29
N ARG A 125 1.67 7.58 -13.91
CA ARG A 125 1.26 8.99 -13.77
C ARG A 125 1.42 9.74 -15.10
N PRO A 126 0.61 10.79 -15.38
CA PRO A 126 0.65 11.54 -16.64
C PRO A 126 1.77 12.59 -16.73
N ARG A 127 2.99 12.28 -16.26
CA ARG A 127 4.10 13.25 -16.20
C ARG A 127 5.06 13.11 -17.37
#